data_AF-A0AAJ6Y819-F1
#
_entry.id   AF-A0AAJ6Y819-F1
#
_cell.length_a   1.000
_cell.length_b   1.000
_cell.length_c   1.000
_cell.angle_alpha   90.00
_cell.angle_beta   90.00
_cell.angle_gamma   90.00
#
_symmetry.space_group_name_H-M   'P 1'
#
loop_
_entity.id
_entity.type
_entity.pdbx_description
1 polymer ?
#
loop_
_entity_poly.entity_id
_entity_poly.type
_entity_poly.pdbx_seq_one_letter_code
_entity_poly.pdbx_strand_id
1 'polypeptide(L)'
;MVSQALVLDVEKGELLKAPARIGKMGISEAKAFAALKSHSEAERRRRERINAHLATLRGLVPCTEKMDKATLLAAVISQVKEHKKNALEACKGLLVPMDDDQVKVETYFDGTLHFKASICCDYRPELLSDLRNAIDALPLKMVSAEISTLGSRLKNEFVLTDRRNKNALDDAGAIQLLTNSIHQTLTSVLEKGSASQEYSPRTTLPNKRRRVTFFDSSSSSS
;
A
#
# COMPACT_ATOMS: atom_id res chain seq x y z
N MET A 1 22.32 43.71 45.13
CA MET A 1 21.20 44.69 45.15
C MET A 1 19.96 43.95 44.68
N VAL A 2 18.93 43.94 45.53
CA VAL A 2 17.85 42.95 45.55
C VAL A 2 16.63 43.52 44.81
N SER A 3 16.18 42.84 43.76
CA SER A 3 14.93 43.22 43.07
C SER A 3 13.76 42.52 43.77
N GLN A 4 13.02 43.25 44.60
CA GLN A 4 11.77 42.79 45.19
C GLN A 4 10.61 43.18 44.26
N ALA A 5 9.87 42.21 43.75
CA ALA A 5 8.65 42.46 42.98
C ALA A 5 7.45 42.51 43.94
N LEU A 6 6.70 43.60 43.87
CA LEU A 6 5.47 43.84 44.64
C LEU A 6 4.29 43.79 43.68
N VAL A 7 3.24 43.04 44.02
CA VAL A 7 1.99 42.96 43.25
C VAL A 7 0.89 43.59 44.10
N LEU A 8 0.15 44.54 43.52
CA LEU A 8 -0.96 45.23 44.15
C LEU A 8 -2.25 44.42 43.95
N ASP A 9 -2.92 44.06 45.05
CA ASP A 9 -4.26 43.50 45.02
C ASP A 9 -5.29 44.65 45.00
N VAL A 10 -6.06 44.71 43.91
CA VAL A 10 -6.85 45.89 43.50
C VAL A 10 -8.09 46.09 44.36
N GLU A 11 -8.49 45.13 45.20
CA GLU A 11 -9.69 45.29 46.03
C GLU A 11 -9.43 45.70 47.49
N LYS A 12 -8.19 45.65 48.00
CA LYS A 12 -7.91 46.05 49.41
C LYS A 12 -6.59 46.77 49.68
N GLY A 13 -5.79 47.13 48.66
CA GLY A 13 -4.75 48.15 48.80
C GLY A 13 -3.64 47.88 49.83
N GLU A 14 -3.38 46.61 50.18
CA GLU A 14 -2.35 46.23 51.14
C GLU A 14 -1.26 45.37 50.48
N LEU A 15 0.01 45.74 50.72
CA LEU A 15 1.19 45.13 50.09
C LEU A 15 1.70 43.94 50.91
N LEU A 16 1.47 42.71 50.44
CA LEU A 16 1.97 41.50 51.09
C LEU A 16 3.28 41.00 50.45
N LYS A 17 4.20 40.58 51.32
CA LYS A 17 5.54 40.05 50.96
C LYS A 17 5.42 38.60 50.46
N ALA A 18 5.67 38.38 49.17
CA ALA A 18 5.72 37.02 48.61
C ALA A 18 6.90 36.21 49.20
N PRO A 19 6.72 34.91 49.50
CA PRO A 19 7.81 34.09 50.00
C PRO A 19 8.84 33.89 48.90
N ALA A 20 10.11 34.19 49.21
CA ALA A 20 11.24 33.95 48.34
C ALA A 20 11.35 32.45 48.02
N ARG A 21 10.87 32.02 46.84
CA ARG A 21 11.20 30.71 46.29
C ARG A 21 12.66 30.74 45.84
N ILE A 22 13.55 30.34 46.75
CA ILE A 22 14.85 29.77 46.41
C ILE A 22 14.58 28.41 45.77
N GLY A 23 14.20 28.43 44.49
CA GLY A 23 14.12 27.24 43.65
C GLY A 23 15.53 26.86 43.27
N LYS A 24 16.07 25.84 43.95
CA LYS A 24 17.38 25.22 43.69
C LYS A 24 17.66 25.09 42.18
N MET A 25 18.59 25.92 41.71
CA MET A 25 19.48 25.58 40.61
C MET A 25 20.19 24.27 40.96
N GLY A 26 20.10 23.28 40.08
CA GLY A 26 20.77 22.00 40.24
C GLY A 26 19.83 20.84 39.97
N ILE A 27 19.77 20.41 38.70
CA ILE A 27 19.48 19.02 38.39
C ILE A 27 20.40 18.21 39.30
N SER A 28 19.86 17.48 40.27
CA SER A 28 20.69 16.65 41.17
C SER A 28 21.60 15.79 40.31
N GLU A 29 22.91 15.75 40.58
CA GLU A 29 23.90 15.05 39.75
C GLU A 29 23.49 13.61 39.42
N ALA A 30 22.79 12.93 40.34
CA ALA A 30 22.19 11.61 40.11
C ALA A 30 21.16 11.56 38.96
N LYS A 31 20.31 12.58 38.83
CA LYS A 31 19.34 12.72 37.73
C LYS A 31 20.06 13.03 36.41
N ALA A 32 21.10 13.86 36.44
CA ALA A 32 21.91 14.15 35.25
C ALA A 32 22.65 12.88 34.77
N PHE A 33 23.24 12.12 35.70
CA PHE A 33 23.92 10.85 35.40
C PHE A 33 22.96 9.78 34.87
N ALA A 34 21.78 9.64 35.48
CA ALA A 34 20.74 8.74 35.00
C ALA A 34 20.25 9.11 33.59
N ALA A 35 20.09 10.42 33.30
CA ALA A 35 19.72 10.90 31.98
C ALA A 35 20.80 10.58 30.92
N LEU A 36 22.09 10.78 31.24
CA LEU A 36 23.21 10.42 30.35
C LEU A 36 23.25 8.91 30.06
N LYS A 37 23.03 8.08 31.08
CA LYS A 37 22.98 6.62 30.93
C LYS A 37 21.77 6.20 30.08
N SER A 38 20.61 6.81 30.29
CA SER A 38 19.42 6.55 29.47
C SER A 38 19.65 6.97 28.01
N HIS A 39 20.31 8.09 27.76
CA HIS A 39 20.63 8.56 26.42
C HIS A 39 21.61 7.63 25.70
N SER A 40 22.69 7.21 26.38
CA SER A 40 23.67 6.29 25.80
C SER A 40 23.06 4.93 25.49
N GLU A 41 22.17 4.43 26.35
CA GLU A 41 21.45 3.18 26.12
C GLU A 41 20.45 3.30 24.95
N ALA A 42 19.74 4.43 24.85
CA ALA A 42 18.86 4.70 23.72
C ALA A 42 19.62 4.73 22.38
N GLU A 43 20.78 5.38 22.34
CA GLU A 43 21.64 5.42 21.16
C GLU A 43 22.23 4.03 20.82
N ARG A 44 22.61 3.24 21.83
CA ARG A 44 23.03 1.85 21.61
C ARG A 44 21.92 1.03 20.94
N ARG A 45 20.68 1.08 21.47
CA ARG A 45 19.53 0.38 20.87
C ARG A 45 19.26 0.87 19.44
N ARG A 46 19.44 2.16 19.16
CA ARG A 46 19.32 2.70 17.80
C ARG A 46 20.36 2.07 16.86
N ARG A 47 21.64 2.00 17.28
CA ARG A 47 22.71 1.39 16.50
C ARG A 47 22.48 -0.10 16.27
N GLU A 48 22.01 -0.82 17.28
CA GLU A 48 21.65 -2.24 17.17
C GLU A 48 20.55 -2.47 16.13
N ARG A 49 19.47 -1.68 16.14
CA ARG A 49 18.42 -1.76 15.10
C ARG A 49 18.95 -1.50 13.69
N ILE A 50 19.78 -0.47 13.52
CA ILE A 50 20.40 -0.16 12.22
C ILE A 50 21.28 -1.31 11.74
N ASN A 51 22.13 -1.85 12.62
CA ASN A 51 23.01 -2.95 12.26
C ASN A 51 22.24 -4.24 11.97
N ALA A 52 21.11 -4.49 12.65
CA ALA A 52 20.21 -5.60 12.34
C ALA A 52 19.62 -5.47 10.92
N HIS A 53 19.15 -4.28 10.54
CA HIS A 53 18.66 -4.05 9.16
C HIS A 53 19.78 -4.27 8.13
N LEU A 54 20.98 -3.74 8.38
CA LEU A 54 22.14 -3.97 7.50
C LEU A 54 22.49 -5.46 7.38
N ALA A 55 22.38 -6.23 8.47
CA ALA A 55 22.59 -7.67 8.44
C ALA A 55 21.55 -8.39 7.56
N THR A 56 20.28 -8.01 7.62
CA THR A 56 19.25 -8.54 6.72
C THR A 56 19.57 -8.24 5.26
N LEU A 57 19.99 -7.00 4.95
CA LEU A 57 20.34 -6.61 3.57
C LEU A 57 21.56 -7.37 3.03
N ARG A 58 22.52 -7.72 3.89
CA ARG A 58 23.67 -8.56 3.51
C ARG A 58 23.25 -9.95 3.01
N GLY A 59 22.12 -10.48 3.45
CA GLY A 59 21.59 -11.76 2.97
C GLY A 59 20.96 -11.72 1.59
N LEU A 60 20.69 -10.52 1.04
CA LEU A 60 20.12 -10.36 -0.30
C LEU A 60 21.18 -10.39 -1.41
N VAL A 61 22.44 -10.12 -1.07
CA VAL A 61 23.54 -9.94 -2.03
C VAL A 61 24.64 -10.98 -1.84
N PRO A 62 25.23 -11.52 -2.91
CA PRO A 62 26.42 -12.36 -2.80
C PRO A 62 27.61 -11.62 -2.17
N CYS A 63 28.43 -12.33 -1.39
CA CYS A 63 29.77 -11.89 -0.95
C CYS A 63 29.84 -10.58 -0.13
N THR A 64 29.04 -10.45 0.94
CA THR A 64 28.83 -9.17 1.66
C THR A 64 29.66 -8.97 2.94
N GLU A 65 30.50 -9.94 3.33
CA GLU A 65 31.27 -9.88 4.58
C GLU A 65 32.25 -8.70 4.66
N LYS A 66 32.79 -8.26 3.52
CA LYS A 66 33.83 -7.22 3.44
C LYS A 66 33.33 -5.86 2.96
N MET A 67 32.03 -5.71 2.70
CA MET A 67 31.48 -4.47 2.15
C MET A 67 31.23 -3.42 3.25
N ASP A 68 31.65 -2.18 3.00
CA ASP A 68 31.24 -1.05 3.81
C ASP A 68 29.74 -0.75 3.64
N LYS A 69 29.19 0.08 4.51
CA LYS A 69 27.74 0.33 4.58
C LYS A 69 27.19 0.99 3.31
N ALA A 70 27.92 1.91 2.69
CA ALA A 70 27.44 2.62 1.50
C ALA A 70 27.46 1.69 0.28
N THR A 71 28.56 0.96 0.09
CA THR A 71 28.69 -0.01 -1.02
C THR A 71 27.66 -1.14 -0.88
N LEU A 72 27.40 -1.63 0.34
CA LEU A 72 26.34 -2.61 0.59
C LEU A 72 24.97 -2.09 0.12
N LEU A 73 24.57 -0.89 0.52
CA LEU A 73 23.28 -0.32 0.13
C LEU A 73 23.16 -0.17 -1.38
N ALA A 74 24.22 0.32 -2.03
CA ALA A 74 24.25 0.45 -3.49
C ALA A 74 24.10 -0.91 -4.19
N ALA A 75 24.81 -1.95 -3.74
CA ALA A 75 24.73 -3.28 -4.32
C ALA A 75 23.34 -3.91 -4.15
N VAL A 76 22.74 -3.79 -2.96
CA VAL A 76 21.38 -4.29 -2.71
C VAL A 76 20.37 -3.64 -3.65
N ILE A 77 20.45 -2.31 -3.81
CA ILE A 77 19.55 -1.59 -4.72
C ILE A 77 19.73 -2.08 -6.16
N SER A 78 20.98 -2.22 -6.61
CA SER A 78 21.28 -2.71 -7.96
C SER A 78 20.72 -4.11 -8.19
N GLN A 79 20.90 -5.02 -7.23
CA GLN A 79 20.42 -6.39 -7.37
C GLN A 79 18.90 -6.50 -7.31
N VAL A 80 18.22 -5.74 -6.44
CA VAL A 80 16.75 -5.73 -6.42
C VAL A 80 16.19 -5.19 -7.74
N LYS A 81 16.83 -4.16 -8.33
CA LYS A 81 16.47 -3.65 -9.65
C LYS A 81 16.70 -4.69 -10.76
N GLU A 82 17.82 -5.40 -10.71
CA GLU A 82 18.13 -6.48 -11.64
C GLU A 82 17.11 -7.62 -11.51
N HIS A 83 16.75 -8.04 -10.30
CA HIS A 83 15.72 -9.03 -10.06
C HIS A 83 14.34 -8.59 -10.57
N LYS A 84 13.94 -7.33 -10.35
CA LYS A 84 12.69 -6.78 -10.90
C LYS A 84 12.70 -6.82 -12.44
N LYS A 85 13.82 -6.48 -13.06
CA LYS A 85 13.98 -6.57 -14.53
C LYS A 85 13.90 -8.00 -15.03
N ASN A 86 14.65 -8.93 -14.42
CA ASN A 86 14.67 -10.33 -14.84
C ASN A 86 13.31 -10.99 -14.67
N ALA A 87 12.58 -10.66 -13.58
CA ALA A 87 11.22 -11.12 -13.38
C ALA A 87 10.26 -10.59 -14.46
N LEU A 88 10.37 -9.30 -14.82
CA LEU A 88 9.57 -8.71 -15.92
C LEU A 88 9.84 -9.40 -17.26
N GLU A 89 11.10 -9.68 -17.59
CA GLU A 89 11.46 -10.38 -18.83
C GLU A 89 10.96 -11.84 -18.82
N ALA A 90 11.11 -12.55 -17.70
CA ALA A 90 10.62 -13.92 -17.57
C ALA A 90 9.09 -14.02 -17.63
N CYS A 91 8.38 -12.98 -17.20
CA CYS A 91 6.91 -12.91 -17.25
C CYS A 91 6.38 -12.31 -18.55
N LYS A 92 7.25 -11.98 -19.52
CA LYS A 92 6.81 -11.39 -20.80
C LYS A 92 5.88 -12.35 -21.52
N GLY A 93 4.69 -11.87 -21.86
CA GLY A 93 3.63 -12.69 -22.49
C GLY A 93 2.78 -13.50 -21.50
N LEU A 94 3.08 -13.45 -20.21
CA LEU A 94 2.25 -14.05 -19.16
C LEU A 94 1.39 -12.98 -18.47
N LEU A 95 0.17 -13.36 -18.09
CA LEU A 95 -0.68 -12.50 -17.26
C LEU A 95 -0.24 -12.62 -15.80
N VAL A 96 0.76 -11.84 -15.37
CA VAL A 96 1.24 -11.82 -13.98
C VAL A 96 0.86 -10.50 -13.30
N PRO A 97 0.26 -10.54 -12.09
CA PRO A 97 0.01 -9.34 -11.28
C PRO A 97 1.33 -8.68 -10.85
N MET A 98 1.38 -7.35 -10.94
CA MET A 98 2.52 -6.55 -10.49
C MET A 98 2.34 -6.12 -9.02
N ASP A 99 3.43 -5.68 -8.41
CA ASP A 99 3.49 -5.13 -7.05
C ASP A 99 2.69 -3.82 -6.90
N ASP A 100 2.59 -3.04 -7.97
CA ASP A 100 1.92 -1.73 -7.97
C ASP A 100 0.51 -1.79 -8.55
N ASP A 101 -0.39 -0.95 -8.03
CA ASP A 101 -1.75 -0.77 -8.56
C ASP A 101 -1.70 -0.03 -9.90
N GLN A 102 -2.28 -0.65 -10.93
CA GLN A 102 -2.18 -0.15 -12.31
C GLN A 102 -3.45 -0.42 -13.09
N VAL A 103 -3.84 0.56 -13.90
CA VAL A 103 -4.83 0.42 -14.97
C VAL A 103 -4.12 0.71 -16.29
N LYS A 104 -4.32 -0.14 -17.29
CA LYS A 104 -3.79 0.08 -18.66
C LYS A 104 -4.88 -0.19 -19.67
N VAL A 105 -4.97 0.65 -20.69
CA VAL A 105 -5.89 0.45 -21.82
C VAL A 105 -5.10 0.63 -23.10
N GLU A 106 -5.11 -0.39 -23.94
CA GLU A 106 -4.46 -0.44 -25.24
C GLU A 106 -5.52 -0.72 -26.31
N THR A 107 -5.37 -0.12 -27.48
CA THR A 107 -6.28 -0.34 -28.61
C THR A 107 -5.54 -1.06 -29.72
N TYR A 108 -6.18 -2.05 -30.33
CA TYR A 108 -5.63 -2.75 -31.50
C TYR A 108 -6.73 -3.09 -32.49
N PHE A 109 -6.35 -3.34 -33.74
CA PHE A 109 -7.27 -3.63 -34.84
C PHE A 109 -6.93 -4.99 -35.45
N ASP A 110 -7.91 -5.91 -35.44
CA ASP A 110 -7.80 -7.24 -36.04
C ASP A 110 -9.04 -7.49 -36.92
N GLY A 111 -9.28 -6.59 -37.87
CA GLY A 111 -10.51 -6.51 -38.67
C GLY A 111 -11.70 -5.82 -37.97
N THR A 112 -11.72 -5.85 -36.63
CA THR A 112 -12.59 -5.03 -35.77
C THR A 112 -11.75 -4.26 -34.75
N LEU A 113 -12.28 -3.13 -34.26
CA LEU A 113 -11.63 -2.36 -33.20
C LEU A 113 -11.79 -3.06 -31.84
N HIS A 114 -10.67 -3.37 -31.20
CA HIS A 114 -10.62 -3.98 -29.88
C HIS A 114 -9.93 -3.05 -28.88
N PHE A 115 -10.45 -3.04 -27.65
CA PHE A 115 -9.87 -2.39 -26.49
C PHE A 115 -9.40 -3.47 -25.52
N LYS A 116 -8.09 -3.54 -25.32
CA LYS A 116 -7.46 -4.38 -24.30
C LYS A 116 -7.28 -3.55 -23.03
N ALA A 117 -8.05 -3.86 -22.00
CA ALA A 117 -7.99 -3.15 -20.73
C ALA A 117 -7.48 -4.08 -19.63
N SER A 118 -6.62 -3.62 -18.75
CA SER A 118 -6.16 -4.39 -17.59
C SER A 118 -6.21 -3.56 -16.32
N ILE A 119 -6.51 -4.22 -15.21
CA ILE A 119 -6.48 -3.67 -13.86
C ILE A 119 -5.72 -4.64 -12.95
N CYS A 120 -4.76 -4.13 -12.20
CA CYS A 120 -4.00 -4.86 -11.19
C CYS A 120 -4.20 -4.20 -9.83
N CYS A 121 -4.68 -4.95 -8.85
CA CYS A 121 -4.93 -4.47 -7.50
C CYS A 121 -5.02 -5.62 -6.48
N ASP A 122 -5.13 -5.29 -5.20
CA ASP A 122 -5.37 -6.29 -4.16
C ASP A 122 -6.78 -6.90 -4.27
N TYR A 123 -6.87 -8.21 -4.04
CA TYR A 123 -8.15 -8.92 -4.05
C TYR A 123 -9.08 -8.40 -2.95
N ARG A 124 -10.31 -8.07 -3.35
CA ARG A 124 -11.42 -7.76 -2.44
C ARG A 124 -12.68 -8.49 -2.92
N PRO A 125 -13.56 -8.94 -2.01
CA PRO A 125 -14.74 -9.73 -2.39
C PRO A 125 -15.65 -9.06 -3.42
N GLU A 126 -15.79 -7.73 -3.36
CA GLU A 126 -16.69 -6.96 -4.24
C GLU A 126 -16.06 -6.59 -5.59
N LEU A 127 -14.74 -6.76 -5.75
CA LEU A 127 -13.98 -6.25 -6.90
C LEU A 127 -14.52 -6.76 -8.24
N LEU A 128 -14.80 -8.06 -8.36
CA LEU A 128 -15.30 -8.63 -9.61
C LEU A 128 -16.72 -8.15 -9.94
N SER A 129 -17.55 -7.93 -8.93
CA SER A 129 -18.90 -7.39 -9.11
C SER A 129 -18.86 -5.93 -9.53
N ASP A 130 -17.98 -5.14 -8.91
CA ASP A 130 -17.73 -3.75 -9.28
C ASP A 130 -17.21 -3.63 -10.71
N LEU A 131 -16.23 -4.46 -11.09
CA LEU A 131 -15.69 -4.50 -12.46
C LEU A 131 -16.77 -4.87 -13.48
N ARG A 132 -17.57 -5.89 -13.18
CA ARG A 132 -18.68 -6.30 -14.05
C ARG A 132 -19.68 -5.16 -14.25
N ASN A 133 -20.14 -4.53 -13.17
CA ASN A 133 -21.11 -3.44 -13.23
C ASN A 133 -20.54 -2.22 -13.99
N ALA A 134 -19.27 -1.91 -13.76
CA ALA A 134 -18.59 -0.79 -14.38
C ALA A 134 -18.42 -1.00 -15.90
N ILE A 135 -18.06 -2.21 -16.32
CA ILE A 135 -17.93 -2.56 -17.75
C ILE A 135 -19.31 -2.67 -18.42
N ASP A 136 -20.32 -3.23 -17.74
CA ASP A 136 -21.69 -3.34 -18.26
C ASP A 136 -22.33 -1.95 -18.50
N ALA A 137 -21.91 -0.92 -17.78
CA ALA A 137 -22.35 0.46 -17.98
C ALA A 137 -21.77 1.10 -19.25
N LEU A 138 -20.69 0.55 -19.81
CA LEU A 138 -20.08 1.04 -21.04
C LEU A 138 -20.83 0.51 -22.27
N PRO A 139 -20.93 1.27 -23.37
CA PRO A 139 -21.55 0.82 -24.62
C PRO A 139 -20.66 -0.16 -25.40
N LEU A 140 -19.96 -1.05 -24.72
CA LEU A 140 -19.02 -2.03 -25.28
C LEU A 140 -19.54 -3.45 -25.06
N LYS A 141 -18.96 -4.40 -25.79
CA LYS A 141 -19.18 -5.84 -25.60
C LYS A 141 -17.89 -6.47 -25.10
N MET A 142 -17.94 -7.17 -23.97
CA MET A 142 -16.82 -7.98 -23.52
C MET A 142 -16.71 -9.23 -24.38
N VAL A 143 -15.54 -9.44 -24.98
CA VAL A 143 -15.18 -10.60 -25.81
C VAL A 143 -14.51 -11.67 -24.97
N SER A 144 -13.56 -11.26 -24.12
CA SER A 144 -12.89 -12.15 -23.17
C SER A 144 -12.54 -11.41 -21.89
N ALA A 145 -12.40 -12.19 -20.81
CA ALA A 145 -11.87 -11.74 -19.54
C ALA A 145 -10.94 -12.82 -18.99
N GLU A 146 -9.70 -12.45 -18.70
CA GLU A 146 -8.70 -13.30 -18.09
C GLU A 146 -8.36 -12.78 -16.71
N ILE A 147 -8.20 -13.71 -15.75
CA ILE A 147 -7.93 -13.39 -14.37
C ILE A 147 -6.68 -14.15 -13.95
N SER A 148 -5.76 -13.44 -13.30
CA SER A 148 -4.57 -14.04 -12.72
C SER A 148 -4.36 -13.56 -11.28
N THR A 149 -3.84 -14.44 -10.45
CA THR A 149 -3.63 -14.21 -9.02
C THR A 149 -2.20 -14.52 -8.63
N LEU A 150 -1.60 -13.66 -7.81
CA LEU A 150 -0.29 -13.87 -7.21
C LEU A 150 -0.33 -13.38 -5.75
N GLY A 151 -0.38 -14.31 -4.80
CA GLY A 151 -0.58 -13.98 -3.40
C GLY A 151 -1.94 -13.29 -3.18
N SER A 152 -1.93 -12.07 -2.64
CA SER A 152 -3.13 -11.23 -2.49
C SER A 152 -3.43 -10.38 -3.73
N ARG A 153 -2.54 -10.34 -4.72
CA ARG A 153 -2.67 -9.51 -5.93
C ARG A 153 -3.54 -10.21 -6.95
N LEU A 154 -4.41 -9.45 -7.59
CA LEU A 154 -5.28 -9.85 -8.68
C LEU A 154 -5.01 -8.96 -9.89
N LYS A 155 -4.85 -9.58 -11.06
CA LYS A 155 -4.83 -8.89 -12.34
C LYS A 155 -5.99 -9.40 -13.19
N ASN A 156 -6.85 -8.50 -13.64
CA ASN A 156 -7.91 -8.79 -14.58
C ASN A 156 -7.56 -8.11 -15.91
N GLU A 157 -7.66 -8.86 -17.00
CA GLU A 157 -7.47 -8.37 -18.35
C GLU A 157 -8.74 -8.64 -19.15
N PHE A 158 -9.22 -7.61 -19.84
CA PHE A 158 -10.47 -7.62 -20.58
C PHE A 158 -10.19 -7.27 -22.03
N VAL A 159 -10.83 -7.97 -22.95
CA VAL A 159 -10.90 -7.58 -24.35
C VAL A 159 -12.33 -7.13 -24.63
N LEU A 160 -12.49 -5.87 -25.02
CA LEU A 160 -13.78 -5.24 -25.30
C LEU A 160 -13.86 -4.82 -26.77
N THR A 161 -15.07 -4.84 -27.34
CA THR A 161 -15.34 -4.33 -28.70
C THR A 161 -16.50 -3.33 -28.68
N ASP A 162 -16.52 -2.41 -29.63
CA ASP A 162 -17.67 -1.52 -29.78
C ASP A 162 -18.90 -2.31 -30.22
N ARG A 163 -20.01 -2.15 -29.50
CA ARG A 163 -21.30 -2.78 -29.81
C ARG A 163 -21.88 -2.28 -31.14
N ARG A 164 -21.50 -1.07 -31.57
CA ARG A 164 -22.26 -0.29 -32.56
C ARG A 164 -21.60 -0.17 -33.93
N ASN A 165 -20.31 -0.41 -34.09
CA ASN A 165 -19.61 0.16 -35.24
C ASN A 165 -18.71 -0.82 -36.00
N LYS A 166 -19.10 -1.15 -37.24
CA LYS A 166 -18.27 -1.87 -38.23
C LYS A 166 -17.33 -0.94 -39.01
N ASN A 167 -17.50 0.39 -38.88
CA ASN A 167 -16.82 1.42 -39.69
C ASN A 167 -16.01 2.41 -38.83
N ALA A 168 -15.67 2.05 -37.58
CA ALA A 168 -15.08 2.95 -36.57
C ALA A 168 -13.64 3.40 -36.82
N LEU A 169 -13.01 2.97 -37.93
CA LEU A 169 -11.58 3.16 -38.14
C LEU A 169 -11.21 4.64 -38.36
N ASP A 170 -12.16 5.48 -38.79
CA ASP A 170 -11.87 6.85 -39.26
C ASP A 170 -12.12 7.95 -38.21
N ASP A 171 -12.68 7.65 -37.03
CA ASP A 171 -12.92 8.64 -35.97
C ASP A 171 -11.97 8.43 -34.78
N ALA A 172 -10.73 8.90 -34.94
CA ALA A 172 -9.72 8.87 -33.88
C ALA A 172 -10.20 9.58 -32.58
N GLY A 173 -11.10 10.56 -32.68
CA GLY A 173 -11.68 11.25 -31.53
C GLY A 173 -12.58 10.33 -30.71
N ALA A 174 -13.50 9.62 -31.36
CA ALA A 174 -14.37 8.66 -30.70
C ALA A 174 -13.60 7.51 -30.03
N ILE A 175 -12.55 7.01 -30.68
CA ILE A 175 -11.68 5.96 -30.12
C ILE A 175 -11.02 6.46 -28.84
N GLN A 176 -10.45 7.67 -28.84
CA GLN A 176 -9.81 8.23 -27.66
C GLN A 176 -10.80 8.48 -26.51
N LEU A 177 -12.01 8.94 -26.81
CA LEU A 177 -13.06 9.14 -25.81
C LEU A 177 -13.45 7.82 -25.13
N LEU A 178 -13.61 6.75 -25.92
CA LEU A 178 -13.90 5.42 -25.38
C LEU A 178 -12.74 4.89 -24.53
N THR A 179 -11.50 5.02 -25.02
CA THR A 179 -10.29 4.64 -24.26
C THR A 179 -10.22 5.36 -22.91
N ASN A 180 -10.45 6.67 -22.91
CA ASN A 180 -10.47 7.48 -21.68
C ASN A 180 -11.61 7.05 -20.75
N SER A 181 -12.79 6.77 -21.30
CA SER A 181 -13.95 6.31 -20.53
C SER A 181 -13.69 4.95 -19.87
N ILE A 182 -13.11 3.99 -20.59
CA ILE A 182 -12.70 2.68 -20.03
C ILE A 182 -11.67 2.90 -18.92
N HIS A 183 -10.64 3.70 -19.18
CA HIS A 183 -9.59 3.96 -18.20
C HIS A 183 -10.17 4.58 -16.92
N GLN A 184 -10.96 5.65 -17.04
CA GLN A 184 -11.59 6.32 -15.91
C GLN A 184 -12.52 5.41 -15.12
N THR A 185 -13.27 4.56 -15.82
CA THR A 185 -14.20 3.58 -15.21
C THR A 185 -13.43 2.57 -14.35
N LEU A 186 -12.35 1.99 -14.88
CA LEU A 186 -11.50 1.05 -14.13
C LEU A 186 -10.74 1.75 -12.99
N THR A 187 -10.26 2.97 -13.20
CA THR A 187 -9.65 3.77 -12.13
C THR A 187 -10.65 4.05 -11.01
N SER A 188 -11.93 4.32 -11.31
CA SER A 188 -12.95 4.51 -10.28
C SER A 188 -13.17 3.25 -9.42
N VAL A 189 -13.15 2.06 -10.04
CA VAL A 189 -13.21 0.78 -9.31
C VAL A 189 -11.98 0.56 -8.43
N LEU A 190 -10.80 0.98 -8.90
CA LEU A 190 -9.56 0.94 -8.13
C LEU A 190 -9.65 1.84 -6.88
N GLU A 191 -10.03 3.10 -7.06
CA GLU A 191 -10.12 4.09 -5.98
C GLU A 191 -11.21 3.74 -4.94
N LYS A 192 -12.34 3.19 -5.39
CA LYS A 192 -13.39 2.66 -4.50
C LYS A 192 -12.81 1.60 -3.54
N GLY A 193 -11.77 0.89 -3.96
CA GLY A 193 -11.08 -0.08 -3.15
C GLY A 193 -10.11 0.46 -2.13
N SER A 194 -9.32 1.45 -2.52
CA SER A 194 -8.33 2.09 -1.66
C SER A 194 -8.99 2.73 -0.42
N ALA A 195 -10.17 3.33 -0.60
CA ALA A 195 -10.94 3.96 0.49
C ALA A 195 -11.45 2.95 1.55
N SER A 196 -11.56 1.66 1.21
CA SER A 196 -12.04 0.63 2.14
C SER A 196 -10.93 0.11 3.08
N GLN A 197 -9.66 0.45 2.83
CA GLN A 197 -8.51 -0.13 3.55
C GLN A 197 -8.21 0.56 4.89
N GLU A 198 -8.79 1.73 5.17
CA GLU A 198 -8.51 2.48 6.42
C GLU A 198 -9.08 1.83 7.69
N TYR A 199 -9.92 0.80 7.58
CA TYR A 199 -10.49 0.08 8.73
C TYR A 199 -10.33 -1.45 8.61
N SER A 200 -9.10 -1.91 8.39
CA SER A 200 -8.77 -3.32 8.61
C SER A 200 -7.76 -3.45 9.75
N PRO A 201 -8.21 -3.62 11.01
CA PRO A 201 -7.28 -3.97 12.08
C PRO A 201 -6.66 -5.32 11.72
N ARG A 202 -5.32 -5.35 11.67
CA ARG A 202 -4.52 -6.57 11.60
C ARG A 202 -5.03 -7.56 12.65
N THR A 203 -5.92 -8.46 12.25
CA THR A 203 -6.27 -9.65 13.00
C THR A 203 -5.96 -10.82 12.09
N THR A 204 -4.87 -11.50 12.42
CA THR A 204 -4.53 -12.81 11.87
C THR A 204 -5.67 -13.78 12.22
N LEU A 205 -6.59 -14.04 11.29
CA LEU A 205 -7.59 -15.08 11.46
C LEU A 205 -6.97 -16.42 11.01
N PRO A 206 -6.80 -17.40 11.90
CA PRO A 206 -6.34 -18.72 11.51
C PRO A 206 -7.44 -19.40 10.70
N ASN A 207 -7.01 -20.02 9.59
CA ASN A 207 -7.77 -20.76 8.61
C ASN A 207 -8.78 -21.75 9.26
N LYS A 208 -10.01 -21.31 9.53
CA LYS A 208 -11.10 -22.17 9.99
C LYS A 208 -11.90 -22.63 8.78
N ARG A 209 -11.54 -23.82 8.28
CA ARG A 209 -12.31 -24.55 7.25
C ARG A 209 -13.81 -24.51 7.60
N ARG A 210 -14.64 -24.08 6.63
CA ARG A 210 -16.10 -24.21 6.71
C ARG A 210 -16.46 -25.70 6.84
N ARG A 211 -17.17 -26.06 7.91
CA ARG A 211 -17.72 -27.40 8.11
C ARG A 211 -18.89 -27.59 7.14
N VAL A 212 -18.73 -28.48 6.17
CA VAL A 212 -19.84 -28.96 5.33
C VAL A 212 -20.71 -29.86 6.20
N THR A 213 -21.99 -29.53 6.34
CA THR A 213 -22.98 -30.40 6.99
C THR A 213 -23.49 -31.37 5.94
N PHE A 214 -23.22 -32.67 6.12
CA PHE A 214 -23.88 -33.72 5.36
C PHE A 214 -25.30 -33.85 5.90
N PHE A 215 -26.29 -33.67 5.01
CA PHE A 215 -27.65 -34.10 5.29
C PHE A 215 -27.66 -35.63 5.26
N ASP A 216 -27.92 -36.23 6.41
CA ASP A 216 -28.12 -37.67 6.52
C ASP A 216 -29.57 -37.96 6.11
N SER A 217 -29.75 -38.49 4.90
CA SER A 217 -31.05 -38.94 4.41
C SER A 217 -31.39 -40.23 5.14
N SER A 218 -32.27 -40.15 6.14
CA SER A 218 -32.83 -41.33 6.79
C SER A 218 -33.75 -42.05 5.80
N SER A 219 -33.29 -43.19 5.28
CA SER A 219 -34.11 -44.18 4.59
C SER A 219 -35.15 -44.75 5.56
N SER A 220 -36.41 -44.38 5.37
CA SER A 220 -37.54 -45.04 6.03
C SER A 220 -37.88 -46.30 5.24
N SER A 221 -37.65 -47.47 5.85
CA SER A 221 -38.23 -48.73 5.38
C SER A 221 -39.62 -48.89 6.01
N SER A 222 -40.61 -49.16 5.17
CA SER A 222 -41.86 -49.84 5.52
C SER A 222 -42.08 -50.95 4.50
#